data_AF-A0A1E7LLU6-F1
#
_entry.id   AF-A0A1E7LLU6-F1
#
_cell.length_a   1.000
_cell.length_b   1.000
_cell.length_c   1.000
_cell.angle_alpha   90.00
_cell.angle_beta   90.00
_cell.angle_gamma   90.00
#
_symmetry.space_group_name_H-M   'P 1'
#
loop_
_entity.id
_entity.type
_entity.pdbx_description
1 polymer ?
#
loop_
_entity_poly.entity_id
_entity_poly.type
_entity_poly.pdbx_seq_one_letter_code
_entity_poly.pdbx_strand_id
1 'polypeptide(L)'
;MAGLRLGPLLRYVDHESGSTATVWVEASRPCTVEVRCADGASGASPTFAVAGHHYALVVVEGLTPGTTTAYEVRIGSKRVWPPEDSRLPPSTITAPTVAGPAAGGGPGGTAGGGPGEDGP
;
A
#
# COMPACT_ATOMS: atom_id res chain seq x y z
N MET A 1 3.25 26.13 -12.85
CA MET A 1 3.80 24.90 -12.21
C MET A 1 2.98 23.68 -12.67
N ALA A 2 3.51 22.47 -12.47
CA ALA A 2 2.80 21.24 -12.83
C ALA A 2 1.72 21.07 -11.77
N GLY A 3 0.56 20.58 -12.18
CA GLY A 3 -0.58 20.42 -11.29
C GLY A 3 -1.32 19.15 -11.63
N LEU A 4 -2.11 18.68 -10.66
CA LEU A 4 -2.98 17.54 -10.83
C LEU A 4 -4.14 17.94 -11.75
N ARG A 5 -4.36 17.15 -12.82
CA ARG A 5 -5.50 17.30 -13.74
C ARG A 5 -6.62 16.33 -13.38
N LEU A 6 -6.27 15.08 -13.08
CA LEU A 6 -7.19 14.02 -12.73
C LEU A 6 -6.61 13.14 -11.62
N GLY A 7 -7.50 12.64 -10.76
CA GLY A 7 -7.17 11.80 -9.63
C GLY A 7 -6.95 12.58 -8.33
N PRO A 8 -6.32 11.95 -7.32
CA PRO A 8 -5.73 10.61 -7.37
C PRO A 8 -6.77 9.49 -7.34
N LEU A 9 -6.47 8.42 -8.08
CA LEU A 9 -7.24 7.19 -8.05
C LEU A 9 -6.39 6.07 -7.47
N LEU A 10 -6.83 5.49 -6.34
CA LEU A 10 -6.27 4.24 -5.83
C LEU A 10 -6.64 3.13 -6.81
N ARG A 11 -5.64 2.67 -7.58
CA ARG A 11 -5.84 1.75 -8.70
C ARG A 11 -5.76 0.28 -8.27
N TYR A 12 -4.91 0.01 -7.29
CA TYR A 12 -4.60 -1.33 -6.81
C TYR A 12 -4.12 -1.26 -5.36
N VAL A 13 -4.48 -2.27 -4.56
CA VAL A 13 -3.87 -2.59 -3.28
C VAL A 13 -3.44 -4.04 -3.37
N ASP A 14 -2.23 -4.35 -2.94
CA ASP A 14 -1.76 -5.73 -2.90
C ASP A 14 -2.44 -6.50 -1.78
N HIS A 15 -3.27 -7.46 -2.14
CA HIS A 15 -3.99 -8.28 -1.19
C HIS A 15 -3.19 -9.47 -0.67
N GLU A 16 -2.10 -9.85 -1.33
CA GLU A 16 -1.26 -10.97 -0.90
C GLU A 16 -0.30 -10.54 0.20
N SER A 17 0.41 -9.41 0.01
CA SER A 17 1.35 -8.91 1.02
C SER A 17 0.81 -7.79 1.92
N GLY A 18 -0.24 -7.08 1.49
CA GLY A 18 -0.76 -5.92 2.21
C GLY A 18 0.22 -4.75 2.32
N SER A 19 1.36 -4.80 1.61
CA SER A 19 2.48 -3.87 1.81
C SER A 19 2.67 -2.86 0.68
N THR A 20 1.94 -3.03 -0.43
CA THR A 20 2.04 -2.14 -1.59
C THR A 20 0.67 -1.72 -2.14
N ALA A 21 0.63 -0.56 -2.77
CA ALA A 21 -0.54 -0.06 -3.49
C ALA A 21 -0.10 0.77 -4.70
N THR A 22 -0.98 0.95 -5.68
CA THR A 22 -0.71 1.81 -6.84
C THR A 22 -1.71 2.95 -6.89
N VAL A 23 -1.21 4.17 -6.94
CA VAL A 23 -2.00 5.38 -7.17
C VAL A 23 -1.77 5.87 -8.59
N TRP A 24 -2.85 6.17 -9.30
CA TRP A 24 -2.80 6.73 -10.64
C TRP A 24 -3.24 8.20 -10.66
N VAL A 25 -2.56 9.01 -11.46
CA VAL A 25 -2.88 10.43 -11.66
C VAL A 25 -2.65 10.86 -13.11
N GLU A 26 -3.30 11.95 -13.50
CA GLU A 26 -2.91 12.78 -14.65
C GLU A 26 -2.36 14.13 -14.16
N ALA A 27 -1.22 14.55 -14.70
CA ALA A 27 -0.60 15.83 -14.46
C ALA A 27 -0.71 16.74 -15.69
N SER A 28 -0.64 18.05 -15.47
CA SER A 28 -0.81 19.05 -16.53
C SER A 28 0.36 19.16 -17.52
N ARG A 29 1.49 18.50 -17.22
CA ARG A 29 2.76 18.51 -17.98
C ARG A 29 3.74 17.49 -17.38
N PRO A 30 4.91 17.21 -18.01
CA PRO A 30 5.89 16.29 -17.44
C PRO A 30 6.34 16.71 -16.04
N CYS A 31 6.34 15.75 -15.10
CA CYS A 31 6.85 15.94 -13.73
C CYS A 31 7.09 14.59 -13.04
N THR A 32 7.65 14.62 -11.83
CA THR A 32 7.63 13.49 -10.89
C THR A 32 6.50 13.68 -9.89
N VAL A 33 5.70 12.64 -9.71
CA VAL A 33 4.61 12.60 -8.73
C VAL A 33 5.08 11.74 -7.56
N GLU A 34 4.83 12.24 -6.35
CA GLU A 34 5.14 11.53 -5.11
C GLU A 34 3.86 11.30 -4.31
N VAL A 35 3.74 10.11 -3.72
CA VAL A 35 2.70 9.78 -2.75
C VAL A 35 3.35 9.51 -1.42
N ARG A 36 2.82 10.11 -0.35
CA ARG A 36 3.29 9.91 1.03
C ARG A 36 2.13 9.55 1.92
N CYS A 37 2.29 8.49 2.69
CA CYS A 37 1.31 8.03 3.66
C CYS A 37 1.73 8.44 5.08
N ALA A 38 0.75 8.59 5.97
CA ALA A 38 0.96 9.01 7.35
C ALA A 38 1.76 7.98 8.18
N ASP A 39 1.74 6.70 7.78
CA ASP A 39 2.51 5.61 8.36
C ASP A 39 3.94 5.50 7.80
N GLY A 40 4.34 6.41 6.91
CA GLY A 40 5.68 6.45 6.32
C GLY A 40 5.80 5.72 4.98
N ALA A 41 4.79 4.95 4.57
CA ALA A 41 4.75 4.35 3.25
C ALA A 41 4.79 5.42 2.16
N SER A 42 5.52 5.19 1.08
CA SER A 42 5.68 6.21 0.03
C SER A 42 6.05 5.62 -1.32
N GLY A 43 5.96 6.46 -2.34
CA GLY A 43 6.35 6.12 -3.70
C GLY A 43 6.55 7.36 -4.54
N ALA A 44 7.37 7.26 -5.58
CA ALA A 44 7.53 8.33 -6.56
C ALA A 44 7.68 7.75 -7.97
N SER A 45 7.12 8.44 -8.96
CA SER A 45 7.18 8.01 -10.36
C SER A 45 7.20 9.21 -11.31
N PRO A 46 8.06 9.23 -12.35
CA PRO A 46 7.97 10.21 -13.42
C PRO A 46 6.71 9.97 -14.24
N THR A 47 6.14 11.05 -14.77
CA THR A 47 5.01 10.92 -15.71
C THR A 47 5.46 10.35 -17.04
N PHE A 48 4.67 9.47 -17.63
CA PHE A 48 4.77 9.05 -19.03
C PHE A 48 3.67 9.72 -19.87
N ALA A 49 3.90 9.85 -21.19
CA ALA A 49 2.98 10.54 -22.08
C ALA A 49 2.16 9.57 -22.94
N VAL A 50 0.85 9.77 -23.01
CA VAL A 50 -0.05 9.08 -23.96
C VAL A 50 -0.95 10.11 -24.60
N ALA A 51 -0.94 10.20 -25.93
CA ALA A 51 -1.76 11.16 -26.70
C ALA A 51 -1.64 12.62 -26.22
N GLY A 52 -0.47 13.04 -25.73
CA GLY A 52 -0.24 14.40 -25.22
C GLY A 52 -0.65 14.64 -23.76
N HIS A 53 -1.17 13.62 -23.07
CA HIS A 53 -1.48 13.66 -21.64
C HIS A 53 -0.36 13.02 -20.83
N HIS A 54 -0.15 13.50 -19.60
CA HIS A 54 0.95 13.06 -18.74
C HIS A 54 0.41 12.29 -17.54
N TYR A 55 0.66 10.99 -17.49
CA TYR A 55 0.15 10.11 -16.43
C TYR A 55 1.27 9.61 -15.55
N ALA A 56 1.01 9.39 -14.27
CA ALA A 56 1.92 8.65 -13.39
C ALA A 56 1.19 7.48 -12.74
N LEU A 57 1.87 6.34 -12.66
CA LEU A 57 1.52 5.20 -11.83
C LEU A 57 2.56 5.15 -10.71
N VAL A 58 2.15 5.56 -9.52
CA VAL A 58 3.02 5.60 -8.34
C VAL A 58 2.75 4.34 -7.52
N VAL A 59 3.75 3.46 -7.45
CA VAL A 59 3.75 2.34 -6.53
C VAL A 59 4.17 2.87 -5.16
N VAL A 60 3.26 2.77 -4.20
CA VAL A 60 3.49 3.06 -2.78
C VAL A 60 3.95 1.76 -2.13
N GLU A 61 5.09 1.83 -1.44
CA GLU A 61 5.69 0.69 -0.75
C GLU A 61 5.78 0.97 0.75
N GLY A 62 5.81 -0.12 1.54
CA GLY A 62 5.97 -0.04 3.00
C GLY A 62 4.69 0.23 3.77
N LEU A 63 3.52 -0.05 3.17
CA LEU A 63 2.25 0.00 3.89
C LEU A 63 2.25 -1.03 5.02
N THR A 64 1.66 -0.66 6.16
CA THR A 64 1.47 -1.60 7.27
C THR A 64 0.23 -2.46 7.02
N PRO A 65 0.34 -3.80 6.89
CA PRO A 65 -0.81 -4.67 6.68
C PRO A 65 -1.87 -4.53 7.78
N GLY A 66 -3.15 -4.59 7.40
CA GLY A 66 -4.28 -4.47 8.31
C GLY A 66 -4.57 -3.05 8.80
N THR A 67 -3.93 -2.02 8.24
CA THR A 67 -4.13 -0.63 8.64
C THR A 67 -4.83 0.19 7.55
N THR A 68 -5.40 1.32 7.98
CA THR A 68 -5.88 2.37 7.06
C THR A 68 -5.07 3.64 7.31
N THR A 69 -4.32 4.07 6.29
CA THR A 69 -3.39 5.20 6.38
C THR A 69 -3.83 6.33 5.45
N ALA A 70 -3.81 7.57 5.95
CA ALA A 70 -4.08 8.74 5.11
C ALA A 70 -2.87 9.01 4.20
N TYR A 71 -3.12 9.50 2.98
CA TYR A 71 -2.05 9.85 2.05
C TYR A 71 -2.22 11.25 1.43
N GLU A 72 -1.10 11.80 1.01
CA GLU A 72 -1.02 13.00 0.20
C GLU A 72 -0.32 12.71 -1.13
N VAL A 73 -0.64 13.52 -2.15
CA VAL A 73 0.05 13.54 -3.43
C VAL A 73 0.78 14.85 -3.59
N ARG A 74 2.05 14.79 -4.00
CA ARG A 74 2.91 15.95 -4.20
C ARG A 74 3.48 15.98 -5.60
N ILE A 75 3.70 17.20 -6.09
CA ILE A 75 4.48 17.48 -7.30
C ILE A 75 5.53 18.52 -6.92
N GLY A 76 6.80 18.10 -6.90
CA GLY A 76 7.87 18.89 -6.30
C GLY A 76 7.61 19.15 -4.82
N SER A 77 7.81 20.39 -4.36
CA SER A 77 7.54 20.76 -2.97
C SER A 77 6.05 20.98 -2.66
N LYS A 78 5.17 21.01 -3.67
CA LYS A 78 3.75 21.33 -3.47
C LYS A 78 2.92 20.08 -3.24
N ARG A 79 2.11 20.08 -2.18
CA ARG A 79 1.00 19.13 -2.00
C ARG A 79 -0.13 19.50 -2.97
N VAL A 80 -0.47 18.59 -3.86
CA VAL A 80 -1.54 18.76 -4.86
C VAL A 80 -2.81 17.97 -4.52
N TRP A 81 -2.71 17.01 -3.59
CA TRP A 81 -3.84 16.33 -2.99
C TRP A 81 -3.60 15.98 -1.52
N PRO A 82 -4.63 16.08 -0.65
CA PRO A 82 -5.87 16.80 -0.90
C PRO A 82 -5.60 18.30 -1.13
N PRO A 83 -6.50 19.03 -1.80
CA PRO A 83 -6.40 20.48 -1.92
C PRO A 83 -6.28 21.15 -0.55
N GLU A 84 -5.57 22.27 -0.47
CA GLU A 84 -5.32 22.97 0.80
C GLU A 84 -6.58 23.42 1.53
N ASP A 85 -7.63 23.72 0.78
CA ASP A 85 -8.94 24.17 1.23
C ASP A 85 -9.98 23.03 1.31
N SER A 86 -9.56 21.77 1.18
CA SER A 86 -10.46 20.63 1.27
C SER A 86 -11.16 20.57 2.63
N ARG A 87 -12.49 20.46 2.60
CA ARG A 87 -13.33 20.24 3.79
C ARG A 87 -13.66 18.77 4.02
N LEU A 88 -13.29 17.89 3.07
CA LEU A 88 -13.49 16.46 3.17
C LEU A 88 -12.37 15.81 4.00
N PRO A 89 -12.63 14.65 4.64
CA PRO A 89 -11.56 13.88 5.26
C PRO A 89 -10.43 13.56 4.27
N PRO A 90 -9.18 13.40 4.73
CA PRO A 90 -8.09 12.93 3.89
C PRO A 90 -8.44 11.62 3.19
N SER A 91 -7.96 11.44 1.96
CA SER A 91 -8.04 10.15 1.29
C SER A 91 -7.14 9.14 1.99
N THR A 92 -7.59 7.89 2.04
CA THR A 92 -6.89 6.82 2.73
C THR A 92 -6.61 5.63 1.81
N ILE A 93 -5.58 4.85 2.14
CA ILE A 93 -5.33 3.52 1.62
C ILE A 93 -5.60 2.54 2.75
N THR A 94 -6.46 1.55 2.51
CA THR A 94 -6.71 0.46 3.45
C THR A 94 -5.96 -0.78 2.98
N ALA A 95 -4.91 -1.13 3.70
CA ALA A 95 -4.14 -2.34 3.47
C ALA A 95 -4.83 -3.54 4.13
N PRO A 96 -4.98 -4.67 3.42
CA PRO A 96 -5.56 -5.87 4.00
C PRO A 96 -4.66 -6.46 5.09
N THR A 97 -5.27 -7.14 6.05
CA THR A 97 -4.54 -7.97 7.00
C THR A 97 -3.98 -9.17 6.26
N VAL A 98 -2.68 -9.43 6.43
CA VAL A 98 -2.05 -10.65 5.93
C VAL A 98 -1.79 -11.56 7.11
N ALA A 99 -2.13 -12.84 6.95
CA ALA A 99 -1.76 -13.84 7.93
C ALA A 99 -0.23 -13.89 7.98
N GLY A 100 0.35 -13.59 9.14
CA GLY A 100 1.77 -13.86 9.36
C GLY A 100 2.07 -15.33 9.03
N PRO A 101 3.31 -15.68 8.65
CA PRO A 101 3.67 -17.08 8.48
C PRO A 101 3.20 -17.83 9.72
N ALA A 102 2.35 -18.84 9.52
CA ALA A 102 1.86 -19.66 10.62
C ALA A 102 3.10 -20.06 11.43
N ALA A 103 3.21 -19.55 12.66
CA ALA A 103 4.34 -19.82 13.52
C ALA A 103 4.52 -21.34 13.52
N GLY A 104 5.69 -21.80 13.04
CA GLY A 104 5.97 -23.20 12.80
C GLY A 104 5.58 -24.03 14.02
N GLY A 105 4.49 -24.78 13.89
CA GLY A 105 4.07 -25.74 14.89
C GLY A 105 4.99 -26.93 14.84
N GLY A 106 6.06 -26.90 15.62
CA GLY A 106 6.78 -28.09 16.04
C GLY A 106 8.01 -27.77 16.90
N PRO A 107 8.53 -28.72 17.68
CA PRO A 107 8.04 -30.07 17.99
C PRO A 107 7.82 -30.29 19.50
N GLY A 108 6.92 -31.19 19.90
CA GLY A 108 6.71 -31.52 21.32
C GLY A 108 6.17 -32.93 21.47
N GLY A 109 7.06 -33.89 21.71
CA GLY A 109 6.74 -35.29 21.85
C GLY A 109 6.09 -35.64 23.18
N THR A 110 5.36 -36.76 23.17
CA THR A 110 5.32 -37.68 24.30
C THR A 110 5.39 -39.09 23.75
N ALA A 111 6.56 -39.71 23.94
CA ALA A 111 6.67 -41.15 24.02
C ALA A 111 5.75 -41.61 25.17
N GLY A 112 4.87 -42.56 24.88
CA GLY A 112 4.08 -43.30 25.86
C GLY A 112 4.13 -44.77 25.48
N GLY A 113 5.26 -45.40 25.78
CA GLY A 113 5.37 -46.86 25.76
C GLY A 113 4.93 -47.43 27.09
N GLY A 114 4.22 -48.57 27.03
CA GLY A 114 4.00 -49.50 28.14
C GLY A 114 2.58 -50.03 28.22
N PRO A 115 2.37 -51.21 28.82
CA PRO A 115 3.05 -52.48 28.57
C PRO A 115 2.06 -53.57 28.09
N GLY A 116 2.57 -54.74 27.73
CA GLY A 116 1.77 -55.89 27.31
C GLY A 116 0.80 -56.38 28.39
N GLU A 117 -0.37 -56.82 27.95
CA GLU A 117 -1.30 -57.61 28.74
C GLU A 117 -1.23 -59.06 28.25
N ASP A 118 -0.62 -59.92 29.09
CA ASP A 118 -0.69 -61.37 29.02
C ASP A 118 -1.90 -61.86 29.84
N GLY A 119 -2.70 -62.74 29.22
CA GLY A 119 -3.51 -63.76 29.89
C GLY A 119 -5.01 -63.48 30.06
N PRO A 120 -5.85 -64.51 30.28
CA PRO A 120 -5.53 -65.92 30.58
C PRO A 120 -5.46 -66.88 29.38
#